data_AF-A0A0E0A4I9-F1
#
_entry.id   AF-A0A0E0A4I9-F1
#
_cell.length_a   1.000
_cell.length_b   1.000
_cell.length_c   1.000
_cell.angle_alpha   90.00
_cell.angle_beta   90.00
_cell.angle_gamma   90.00
#
_symmetry.space_group_name_H-M   'P 1'
#
loop_
_entity.id
_entity.type
_entity.pdbx_description
1 polymer ?
#
loop_
_entity_poly.entity_id
_entity_poly.type
_entity_poly.pdbx_seq_one_letter_code
_entity_poly.pdbx_strand_id
1 'polypeptide(L)'
;MFLGGAYQEALGGLHNLFGGPSVVRVSQSDGPHCFAVTRAAAGPSCADVLRSMQHEPEVMFEVLKQRTDGATAAALARAFGAMPYLSFDPEAAAMASGESSGMSSDSEGSAAGAAEEDDDEWEFMRGLTV
;
A
#
# COMPACT_ATOMS: atom_id res chain seq x y z
N MET A 1 2.75 -3.81 -16.81
CA MET A 1 2.93 -5.03 -17.62
C MET A 1 1.66 -5.24 -18.44
N PHE A 2 1.76 -5.61 -19.71
CA PHE A 2 0.61 -5.88 -20.58
C PHE A 2 0.61 -7.36 -21.00
N LEU A 3 -0.52 -7.83 -21.55
CA LEU A 3 -0.69 -9.21 -22.05
C LEU A 3 -0.60 -10.30 -20.96
N GLY A 4 -0.89 -9.95 -19.69
CA GLY A 4 -0.95 -10.88 -18.57
C GLY A 4 -2.36 -11.43 -18.27
N GLY A 5 -3.25 -11.43 -19.26
CA GLY A 5 -4.67 -11.79 -19.07
C GLY A 5 -5.00 -13.27 -19.28
N ALA A 6 -4.03 -14.13 -19.61
CA ALA A 6 -4.27 -15.53 -19.95
C ALA A 6 -3.27 -16.44 -19.25
N TYR A 7 -3.78 -17.33 -18.38
CA TYR A 7 -3.02 -18.24 -17.51
C TYR A 7 -2.37 -17.60 -16.27
N GLN A 8 -1.92 -16.34 -16.30
CA GLN A 8 -1.09 -15.80 -15.20
C GLN A 8 -1.82 -15.78 -13.85
N GLU A 9 -3.11 -15.44 -13.84
CA GLU A 9 -3.91 -15.44 -12.61
C GLU A 9 -4.08 -16.85 -12.04
N ALA A 10 -4.40 -17.83 -12.91
CA ALA A 10 -4.67 -19.21 -12.48
C ALA A 10 -3.41 -19.99 -12.10
N LEU A 11 -2.25 -19.67 -12.69
CA LEU A 11 -0.97 -20.30 -12.41
C LEU A 11 -0.14 -19.55 -11.36
N GLY A 12 -0.66 -18.46 -10.81
CA GLY A 12 -0.03 -17.72 -9.73
C GLY A 12 0.15 -18.59 -8.47
N GLY A 13 1.16 -18.27 -7.68
CA GLY A 13 1.46 -18.96 -6.41
C GLY A 13 1.88 -17.97 -5.34
N LEU A 14 2.16 -18.49 -4.13
CA LEU A 14 2.49 -17.69 -2.95
C LEU A 14 4.00 -17.67 -2.68
N HIS A 15 4.80 -17.27 -3.68
CA HIS A 15 6.25 -17.18 -3.48
C HIS A 15 6.56 -16.10 -2.45
N ASN A 16 7.31 -16.44 -1.39
CA ASN A 16 7.54 -15.58 -0.22
C ASN A 16 6.26 -15.03 0.41
N LEU A 17 5.16 -15.78 0.34
CA LEU A 17 3.86 -15.38 0.89
C LEU A 17 3.28 -14.11 0.25
N PHE A 18 3.77 -13.72 -0.93
CA PHE A 18 3.11 -12.71 -1.75
C PHE A 18 1.81 -13.30 -2.32
N GLY A 19 0.68 -12.81 -1.84
CA GLY A 19 -0.67 -13.16 -2.29
C GLY A 19 -1.03 -12.55 -3.64
N GLY A 20 -2.19 -12.92 -4.21
CA GLY A 20 -2.68 -12.27 -5.44
C GLY A 20 -2.86 -10.75 -5.28
N PRO A 21 -2.67 -9.93 -6.32
CA PRO A 21 -2.90 -8.50 -6.23
C PRO A 21 -4.41 -8.19 -6.12
N SER A 22 -4.75 -6.97 -5.73
CA SER A 22 -6.10 -6.46 -5.88
C SER A 22 -6.46 -6.37 -7.37
N VAL A 23 -7.69 -6.74 -7.72
CA VAL A 23 -8.18 -6.77 -9.10
C VAL A 23 -9.36 -5.84 -9.24
N VAL A 24 -9.29 -4.98 -10.25
CA VAL A 24 -10.40 -4.10 -10.64
C VAL A 24 -10.86 -4.44 -12.05
N ARG A 25 -12.16 -4.31 -12.29
CA ARG A 25 -12.75 -4.37 -13.63
C ARG A 25 -13.15 -2.97 -14.04
N VAL A 26 -12.61 -2.53 -15.16
CA VAL A 26 -12.91 -1.21 -15.74
C VAL A 26 -13.65 -1.41 -17.05
N SER A 27 -14.69 -0.62 -17.28
CA SER A 27 -15.40 -0.54 -18.56
C SER A 27 -15.35 0.90 -19.09
N GLN A 28 -15.47 1.05 -20.41
CA GLN A 28 -15.75 2.36 -20.99
C GLN A 28 -17.11 2.88 -20.50
N SER A 29 -17.22 4.19 -20.34
CA SER A 29 -18.44 4.88 -19.92
C SER A 29 -18.58 6.19 -20.70
N ASP A 30 -19.80 6.66 -20.91
CA ASP A 30 -20.09 7.95 -21.56
C ASP A 30 -20.03 9.13 -20.56
N GLY A 31 -19.68 8.87 -19.30
CA GLY A 31 -19.54 9.89 -18.26
C GLY A 31 -18.30 10.79 -18.43
N PRO A 32 -18.15 11.82 -17.57
CA PRO A 32 -17.09 12.83 -17.70
C PRO A 32 -15.67 12.26 -17.67
N HIS A 33 -15.48 11.11 -17.03
CA HIS A 33 -14.18 10.43 -16.92
C HIS A 33 -13.95 9.35 -17.99
N CYS A 34 -14.93 9.09 -18.86
CA CYS A 34 -14.87 8.10 -19.95
C CYS A 34 -14.65 6.63 -19.54
N PHE A 35 -14.58 6.32 -18.24
CA PHE A 35 -14.48 4.96 -17.71
C PHE A 35 -15.32 4.80 -16.43
N ALA A 36 -15.60 3.55 -16.06
CA ALA A 36 -16.21 3.19 -14.79
C ALA A 36 -15.54 1.95 -14.20
N VAL A 37 -15.26 1.96 -12.89
CA VAL A 37 -14.87 0.76 -12.14
C VAL A 37 -16.14 -0.01 -11.82
N THR A 38 -16.33 -1.16 -12.45
CA THR A 38 -17.53 -2.01 -12.32
C THR A 38 -17.39 -3.09 -11.26
N ARG A 39 -16.15 -3.39 -10.86
CA ARG A 39 -15.83 -4.30 -9.76
C ARG A 39 -14.49 -3.93 -9.15
N ALA A 40 -14.41 -3.99 -7.83
CA ALA A 40 -13.16 -4.00 -7.08
C ALA A 40 -13.14 -5.24 -6.19
N ALA A 41 -12.03 -5.98 -6.21
CA ALA A 41 -11.79 -7.11 -5.35
C ALA A 41 -10.40 -6.94 -4.73
N ALA A 42 -10.34 -6.79 -3.41
CA ALA A 42 -9.08 -6.74 -2.70
C ALA A 42 -8.35 -8.09 -2.80
N GLY A 43 -7.03 -8.06 -2.89
CA GLY A 43 -6.22 -9.26 -2.69
C GLY A 43 -6.23 -9.70 -1.21
N PRO A 44 -5.67 -10.87 -0.90
CA PRO A 44 -5.64 -11.40 0.45
C PRO A 44 -4.80 -10.51 1.38
N SER A 45 -5.21 -10.44 2.65
CA SER A 45 -4.38 -9.88 3.72
C SER A 45 -3.23 -10.81 4.10
N CYS A 46 -2.26 -10.32 4.86
CA CYS A 46 -1.22 -11.13 5.49
C CYS A 46 -1.84 -12.27 6.32
N ALA A 47 -2.91 -11.99 7.07
CA ALA A 47 -3.65 -13.00 7.82
C ALA A 47 -4.25 -14.09 6.91
N ASP A 48 -4.84 -13.71 5.77
CA ASP A 48 -5.41 -14.68 4.83
C ASP A 48 -4.33 -15.58 4.21
N VAL A 49 -3.17 -15.00 3.87
CA VAL A 49 -2.05 -15.78 3.37
C VAL A 49 -1.52 -16.73 4.45
N LEU A 50 -1.35 -16.27 5.69
CA LEU A 50 -0.96 -17.14 6.80
C LEU A 50 -1.96 -18.29 7.00
N ARG A 51 -3.26 -18.00 6.89
CA ARG A 51 -4.31 -19.03 7.00
C ARG A 51 -4.23 -20.06 5.87
N SER A 52 -3.87 -19.65 4.66
CA SER A 52 -3.63 -20.58 3.54
C SER A 52 -2.45 -21.53 3.79
N MET A 53 -1.52 -21.14 4.67
CA MET A 53 -0.38 -21.94 5.12
C MET A 53 -0.67 -22.74 6.40
N GLN A 54 -1.94 -22.88 6.79
CA GLN A 54 -2.39 -23.62 7.98
C GLN A 54 -1.90 -23.02 9.30
N HIS A 55 -1.77 -21.70 9.36
CA HIS A 55 -1.59 -20.96 10.60
C HIS A 55 -2.90 -20.36 11.11
N GLU A 56 -2.91 -19.97 12.38
CA GLU A 56 -4.00 -19.29 13.08
C GLU A 56 -3.58 -17.83 13.38
N PRO A 57 -3.83 -16.88 12.45
CA PRO A 57 -3.33 -15.51 12.57
C PRO A 57 -3.79 -14.80 13.85
N GLU A 58 -5.00 -15.08 14.31
CA GLU A 58 -5.59 -14.49 15.50
C GLU A 58 -4.86 -14.94 16.77
N VAL A 59 -4.46 -16.21 16.84
CA VAL A 59 -3.65 -16.75 17.93
C VAL A 59 -2.24 -16.17 17.90
N MET A 60 -1.63 -16.10 16.70
CA MET A 60 -0.31 -15.49 16.52
C MET A 60 -0.30 -14.03 16.98
N PHE A 61 -1.32 -13.26 16.58
CA PHE A 61 -1.46 -11.86 16.98
C PHE A 61 -1.59 -11.71 18.49
N GLU A 62 -2.43 -12.50 19.17
CA GLU A 62 -2.61 -12.41 20.62
C GLU A 62 -1.32 -12.74 21.39
N VAL A 63 -0.56 -13.75 20.94
CA VAL A 63 0.75 -14.08 21.52
C VAL A 63 1.76 -12.93 21.33
N LEU A 64 1.78 -12.30 20.16
CA LEU A 64 2.67 -11.17 19.90
C LEU A 64 2.27 -9.93 20.71
N LYS A 65 0.98 -9.61 20.76
CA LYS A 65 0.42 -8.49 21.51
C LYS A 65 0.77 -8.53 22.99
N GLN A 66 0.79 -9.71 23.60
CA GLN A 66 1.20 -9.88 25.01
C GLN A 66 2.68 -9.57 25.27
N ARG A 67 3.51 -9.53 24.22
CA ARG A 67 4.97 -9.30 24.31
C ARG A 67 5.38 -7.89 23.88
N THR A 68 4.44 -7.04 23.51
CA THR A 68 4.70 -5.72 22.94
C THR A 68 3.91 -4.63 23.67
N ASP A 69 4.31 -3.37 23.52
CA ASP A 69 3.51 -2.24 23.98
C ASP A 69 2.26 -2.01 23.10
N GLY A 70 1.41 -1.07 23.51
CA GLY A 70 0.16 -0.78 22.80
C GLY A 70 0.36 -0.21 21.39
N ALA A 71 1.41 0.58 21.17
CA ALA A 71 1.69 1.19 19.86
C ALA A 71 2.14 0.12 18.85
N THR A 72 3.04 -0.76 19.29
CA THR A 72 3.54 -1.90 18.52
C THR A 72 2.44 -2.92 18.27
N ALA A 73 1.58 -3.20 19.25
CA ALA A 73 0.42 -4.07 19.06
C ALA A 73 -0.56 -3.52 18.02
N ALA A 74 -0.80 -2.20 18.00
CA ALA A 74 -1.61 -1.57 16.96
C ALA A 74 -0.95 -1.66 15.58
N ALA A 75 0.37 -1.50 15.50
CA ALA A 75 1.12 -1.69 14.26
C ALA A 75 1.05 -3.14 13.75
N LEU A 76 1.17 -4.12 14.64
CA LEU A 76 0.98 -5.53 14.32
C LEU A 76 -0.44 -5.83 13.81
N ALA A 77 -1.47 -5.27 14.45
CA ALA A 77 -2.85 -5.45 13.99
C ALA A 77 -3.04 -4.93 12.55
N ARG A 78 -2.47 -3.76 12.25
CA ARG A 78 -2.46 -3.22 10.88
C ARG A 78 -1.69 -4.13 9.92
N ALA A 79 -0.53 -4.63 10.33
CA ALA A 79 0.29 -5.50 9.49
C ALA A 79 -0.42 -6.82 9.14
N PHE A 80 -1.15 -7.43 10.08
CA PHE A 80 -1.93 -8.64 9.82
C PHE A 80 -3.10 -8.39 8.87
N GLY A 81 -3.75 -7.23 8.97
CA GLY A 81 -4.85 -6.84 8.08
C GLY A 81 -4.41 -6.27 6.73
N ALA A 82 -3.15 -5.84 6.60
CA ALA A 82 -2.61 -5.30 5.36
C ALA A 82 -2.39 -6.39 4.31
N MET A 83 -2.37 -5.99 3.04
CA MET A 83 -1.92 -6.87 1.97
C MET A 83 -0.41 -7.18 2.10
N PRO A 84 0.06 -8.36 1.65
CA PRO A 84 1.45 -8.77 1.79
C PRO A 84 2.37 -8.08 0.78
N TYR A 85 2.14 -6.81 0.43
CA TYR A 85 3.00 -6.03 -0.46
C TYR A 85 3.63 -4.86 0.31
N LEU A 86 4.75 -4.35 -0.20
CA LEU A 86 5.46 -3.25 0.42
C LEU A 86 4.65 -1.95 0.29
N SER A 87 4.54 -1.21 1.39
CA SER A 87 4.02 0.16 1.41
C SER A 87 5.17 1.15 1.42
N PHE A 88 5.05 2.22 0.63
CA PHE A 88 5.95 3.36 0.75
C PHE A 88 5.53 4.22 1.94
N ASP A 89 6.47 4.48 2.84
CA ASP A 89 6.30 5.44 3.93
C ASP A 89 7.16 6.67 3.64
N PRO A 90 6.57 7.79 3.19
CA PRO A 90 7.31 9.00 2.85
C PRO A 90 8.03 9.61 4.05
N GLU A 91 7.49 9.46 5.26
CA GLU A 91 8.07 10.02 6.47
C GLU A 91 9.32 9.21 6.88
N ALA A 92 9.24 7.88 6.82
CA ALA A 92 10.40 7.02 7.02
C ALA A 92 11.48 7.23 5.94
N ALA A 93 11.08 7.44 4.67
CA ALA A 93 12.01 7.71 3.58
C ALA A 93 12.72 9.06 3.73
N ALA A 94 11.99 10.11 4.15
CA ALA A 94 12.56 11.43 4.44
C ALA A 94 13.60 11.36 5.57
N MET A 95 13.29 10.63 6.65
CA MET A 95 14.20 10.42 7.78
C MET A 95 15.47 9.65 7.39
N ALA A 96 15.37 8.66 6.50
CA ALA A 96 16.52 7.91 5.98
C ALA A 96 17.39 8.74 5.02
N SER A 97 16.80 9.75 4.34
CA SER A 97 17.53 10.65 3.44
C SER A 97 18.25 11.82 4.14
N GLY A 98 17.98 12.03 5.43
CA GLY A 98 18.47 13.17 6.22
C GLY A 98 19.93 13.07 6.72
N GLU A 99 20.61 11.94 6.57
CA GLU A 99 22.01 11.76 6.99
C GLU A 99 23.00 11.99 5.84
N SER A 100 22.92 13.14 5.15
CA SER A 100 23.99 13.61 4.25
C SER A 100 23.86 15.11 3.94
N SER A 101 23.91 15.99 4.94
CA SER A 101 24.14 17.42 4.68
C SER A 101 25.09 18.03 5.70
N GLY A 102 26.34 17.57 5.66
CA GLY A 102 27.48 18.23 6.28
C GLY A 102 28.42 18.80 5.22
N MET A 103 28.00 19.85 4.50
CA MET A 103 28.87 20.92 3.98
C MET A 103 27.99 22.01 3.34
N SER A 104 27.69 23.07 4.09
CA SER A 104 27.07 24.29 3.54
C SER A 104 28.10 25.01 2.67
N SER A 105 27.81 25.16 1.38
CA SER A 105 28.51 26.12 0.52
C SER A 105 27.49 27.14 0.06
N ASP A 106 27.66 28.36 0.54
CA ASP A 106 26.79 29.49 0.30
C ASP A 106 26.83 29.88 -1.19
N SER A 107 25.68 29.94 -1.84
CA SER A 107 25.52 30.70 -3.07
C SER A 107 24.08 31.17 -3.20
N GLU A 108 23.95 32.49 -3.14
CA GLU A 108 22.71 33.24 -3.30
C GLU A 108 22.31 33.27 -4.77
N GLY A 109 21.02 33.05 -5.05
CA GLY A 109 20.46 33.08 -6.39
C GLY A 109 18.94 33.08 -6.37
N SER A 110 18.36 34.27 -6.22
CA SER A 110 16.91 34.55 -6.26
C SER A 110 16.36 34.49 -7.69
N ALA A 111 15.25 33.78 -7.90
CA ALA A 111 14.10 34.24 -8.69
C ALA A 111 12.86 33.34 -8.47
N ALA A 112 11.74 33.98 -8.18
CA ALA A 112 10.47 33.40 -7.76
C ALA A 112 9.60 32.83 -8.89
N GLY A 113 8.73 31.87 -8.54
CA GLY A 113 7.57 31.43 -9.31
C GLY A 113 6.62 30.62 -8.41
N ALA A 114 5.53 31.24 -7.97
CA ALA A 114 4.36 30.65 -7.28
C ALA A 114 3.42 29.98 -8.33
N ALA A 115 2.42 29.14 -8.06
CA ALA A 115 1.69 28.59 -6.91
C ALA A 115 1.03 27.27 -7.42
N GLU A 116 1.00 26.17 -6.68
CA GLU A 116 -0.12 25.62 -5.88
C GLU A 116 -1.36 25.14 -6.66
N GLU A 117 -1.90 24.00 -6.17
CA GLU A 117 -3.16 23.28 -6.50
C GLU A 117 -2.96 21.94 -7.23
N ASP A 118 -2.73 20.85 -6.46
CA ASP A 118 -3.07 19.47 -6.89
C ASP A 118 -3.17 18.45 -5.71
N ASP A 119 -3.53 18.93 -4.51
CA ASP A 119 -3.52 18.08 -3.29
C ASP A 119 -4.88 17.44 -2.94
N ASP A 120 -5.98 17.86 -3.57
CA ASP A 120 -7.34 17.45 -3.19
C ASP A 120 -7.79 16.09 -3.79
N GLU A 121 -7.17 15.59 -4.85
CA GLU A 121 -7.61 14.36 -5.54
C GLU A 121 -7.27 13.08 -4.76
N TRP A 122 -6.22 13.12 -3.93
CA TRP A 122 -5.71 11.95 -3.22
C TRP A 122 -6.47 11.60 -1.94
N GLU A 123 -7.11 12.58 -1.30
CA GLU A 123 -7.88 12.36 -0.07
C GLU A 123 -9.23 11.67 -0.35
N PHE A 124 -9.83 11.90 -1.52
CA PHE A 124 -11.08 11.23 -1.92
C PHE A 124 -10.92 9.71 -2.10
N MET A 125 -9.74 9.26 -2.56
CA MET A 125 -9.48 7.83 -2.79
C MET A 125 -9.23 7.03 -1.50
N ARG A 126 -8.90 7.69 -0.38
CA ARG A 126 -8.73 7.03 0.93
C ARG A 126 -10.05 6.67 1.62
N GLY A 127 -11.17 7.28 1.19
CA GLY A 127 -12.50 7.06 1.78
C GLY A 127 -13.27 5.83 1.26
N LEU A 128 -12.72 5.10 0.28
CA LEU A 128 -13.42 4.01 -0.43
C LEU A 128 -13.00 2.59 0.00
N THR A 129 -12.16 2.47 1.03
CA THR A 129 -11.89 1.18 1.69
C THR A 129 -13.09 0.77 2.54
N VAL A 130 -13.95 -0.08 1.98
CA VAL A 130 -14.91 -0.95 2.71
C VAL A 130 -14.24 -2.29 2.98
#